data_AF-A0A431KQH2-F1
#
_entry.id   AF-A0A431KQH2-F1
#
_cell.length_a   1.000
_cell.length_b   1.000
_cell.length_c   1.000
_cell.angle_alpha   90.00
_cell.angle_beta   90.00
_cell.angle_gamma   90.00
#
_symmetry.space_group_name_H-M   'P 1'
#
loop_
_entity.id
_entity.type
_entity.pdbx_description
1 polymer ?
#
loop_
_entity_poly.entity_id
_entity_poly.type
_entity_poly.pdbx_seq_one_letter_code
_entity_poly.pdbx_strand_id
1 'polypeptide(L)'
;MSLVIAIATADTSWFTVLRGYLLTSGVDEAALPSRPLTSGTAVGNWLMDGTPGLLVLDAGIPVEQRRRRDDGSTLAARDILERLNGSSAAVLVVTSSPSAASALESICAELDNALILPVEKLQRHRENILRPFLAILTDSTGSNTFGSSFRIVEAELQSNKVEVRLGVGGGAPMLDWNTVMNLDDLKQAARLYDTVEDPFASIHQGVWPGVQPPKNWLETLRVVGRTLFRVLVVDAVGSHLFSKIESAAGGLEGMSFRFVINHSGFFSAPFEASVRYLQSEEEGPFVLLYAPLVRQVPLPVRLRMAPRKALVPPGATVLFVRSQMGEFPNAPRKWMNYEGIAFDKLGNVDRELQHLQDLEEAGRIQLEVANLSEAAPGKAAEMLLDTVNKIKPIVLHYAGHAWSDGRNTATLILPGATPDEAMGLKLDRIAAYEGLSDTKLVYLSACRGITKGSVQQMVMHGIPYALGFRWSVEDSRAPEFAKAFYEELCRRHSVPHAFRRACRASWERLGRDDESPIWISPILLAQAADWAAHDDPPSCPSEVLLTA
;
A
#
# COMPACT_ATOMS: atom_id res chain seq x y z
N MET A 1 21.78 -28.05 -7.91
CA MET A 1 23.06 -27.72 -8.56
C MET A 1 23.54 -26.40 -8.00
N SER A 2 24.83 -26.22 -7.74
CA SER A 2 25.38 -24.93 -7.31
C SER A 2 25.26 -23.92 -8.44
N LEU A 3 24.72 -22.73 -8.16
CA LEU A 3 24.68 -21.62 -9.11
C LEU A 3 26.10 -21.30 -9.57
N VAL A 4 26.38 -21.32 -10.87
CA VAL A 4 27.66 -20.87 -11.43
C VAL A 4 27.53 -19.40 -11.81
N ILE A 5 28.45 -18.56 -11.36
CA ILE A 5 28.45 -17.12 -11.68
C ILE A 5 29.63 -16.78 -12.58
N ALA A 6 29.38 -15.99 -13.62
CA ALA A 6 30.41 -15.34 -14.42
C ALA A 6 30.33 -13.82 -14.22
N ILE A 7 31.49 -13.15 -14.16
CA ILE A 7 31.57 -11.69 -14.09
C ILE A 7 32.30 -11.20 -15.33
N ALA A 8 31.61 -10.43 -16.16
CA ALA A 8 32.11 -9.91 -17.41
C ALA A 8 32.38 -8.41 -17.30
N THR A 9 33.66 -8.04 -17.22
CA THR A 9 34.13 -6.65 -17.18
C THR A 9 35.59 -6.57 -17.63
N ALA A 10 35.96 -5.48 -18.30
CA ALA A 10 37.36 -5.19 -18.63
C ALA A 10 38.12 -4.50 -17.49
N ASP A 11 37.42 -4.02 -16.45
CA ASP A 11 38.04 -3.34 -15.31
C ASP A 11 38.30 -4.33 -14.17
N THR A 12 39.59 -4.58 -13.89
CA THR A 12 40.02 -5.51 -12.83
C THR A 12 39.70 -4.99 -11.43
N SER A 13 39.70 -3.67 -11.24
CA SER A 13 39.30 -3.07 -9.96
C SER A 13 37.81 -3.28 -9.74
N TRP A 14 37.01 -3.07 -10.78
CA TRP A 14 35.58 -3.29 -10.73
C TRP A 14 35.21 -4.76 -10.53
N PHE A 15 35.90 -5.69 -11.17
CA PHE A 15 35.76 -7.12 -10.92
C PHE A 15 35.93 -7.47 -9.43
N THR A 16 36.94 -6.90 -8.78
CA THR A 16 37.21 -7.15 -7.35
C THR A 16 36.07 -6.63 -6.48
N VAL A 17 35.53 -5.44 -6.81
CA VAL A 17 34.38 -4.85 -6.10
C VAL A 17 33.12 -5.69 -6.29
N LEU A 18 32.77 -6.06 -7.52
CA LEU A 18 31.61 -6.89 -7.82
C LEU A 18 31.68 -8.25 -7.13
N ARG A 19 32.84 -8.92 -7.20
CA ARG A 19 33.07 -10.19 -6.50
C ARG A 19 32.89 -10.03 -4.99
N GLY A 20 33.41 -8.95 -4.41
CA GLY A 20 33.24 -8.63 -3.00
C GLY A 20 31.77 -8.44 -2.59
N TYR A 21 31.00 -7.69 -3.38
CA TYR A 21 29.57 -7.50 -3.12
C TYR A 21 28.76 -8.78 -3.27
N LEU A 22 29.08 -9.65 -4.25
CA LEU A 22 28.40 -10.94 -4.40
C LEU A 22 28.66 -11.86 -3.21
N LEU A 23 29.90 -11.91 -2.69
CA LEU A 23 30.25 -12.66 -1.48
C LEU A 23 29.45 -12.17 -0.27
N THR A 24 29.40 -10.85 -0.03
CA THR A 24 28.66 -10.30 1.11
C THR A 24 27.14 -10.45 0.95
N SER A 25 26.65 -10.54 -0.28
CA SER A 25 25.27 -10.92 -0.58
C SER A 25 24.94 -12.38 -0.30
N GLY A 26 25.93 -13.24 0.01
CA GLY A 26 25.72 -14.64 0.40
C GLY A 26 25.96 -15.64 -0.74
N VAL A 27 26.58 -15.22 -1.85
CA VAL A 27 27.04 -16.14 -2.89
C VAL A 27 28.24 -16.93 -2.35
N ASP A 28 28.25 -18.25 -2.57
CA ASP A 28 29.37 -19.12 -2.23
C ASP A 28 30.63 -18.71 -3.02
N GLU A 29 31.78 -18.68 -2.35
CA GLU A 29 33.06 -18.42 -3.01
C GLU A 29 33.36 -19.42 -4.13
N ALA A 30 32.96 -20.68 -3.98
CA ALA A 30 33.14 -21.72 -4.99
C ALA A 30 32.31 -21.47 -6.27
N ALA A 31 31.24 -20.68 -6.18
CA ALA A 31 30.40 -20.29 -7.31
C ALA A 31 30.97 -19.10 -8.09
N LEU A 32 31.95 -18.39 -7.52
CA LEU A 32 32.50 -17.16 -8.09
C LEU A 32 33.78 -17.43 -8.88
N PRO A 33 33.97 -16.74 -10.01
CA PRO A 33 35.15 -16.94 -10.83
C PRO A 33 36.37 -16.30 -10.16
N SER A 34 37.55 -16.87 -10.42
CA SER A 34 38.83 -16.30 -9.98
C SER A 34 39.33 -15.17 -10.88
N ARG A 35 38.76 -15.02 -12.08
CA ARG A 35 39.12 -14.01 -13.09
C ARG A 35 37.88 -13.51 -13.86
N PRO A 36 37.86 -12.24 -14.32
CA PRO A 36 36.76 -11.73 -15.13
C PRO A 36 36.80 -12.26 -16.57
N LEU A 37 35.63 -12.25 -17.22
CA LEU A 37 35.51 -12.32 -18.68
C LEU A 37 35.72 -10.91 -19.24
N THR A 38 36.85 -10.65 -19.91
CA THR A 38 37.29 -9.28 -20.23
C THR A 38 36.86 -8.77 -21.61
N SER A 39 36.06 -9.54 -22.37
CA SER A 39 35.58 -9.15 -23.70
C SER A 39 34.32 -9.89 -24.08
N GLY A 40 33.54 -9.35 -25.02
CA GLY A 40 32.35 -10.03 -25.53
C GLY A 40 32.63 -11.40 -26.15
N THR A 41 33.81 -11.61 -26.75
CA THR A 41 34.22 -12.93 -27.26
C THR A 41 34.36 -13.96 -26.13
N ALA A 42 34.94 -13.57 -24.98
CA ALA A 42 35.08 -14.47 -23.83
C ALA A 42 33.73 -14.84 -23.22
N VAL A 43 32.79 -13.89 -23.20
CA VAL A 43 31.39 -14.14 -22.78
C VAL A 43 30.69 -15.10 -23.73
N GLY A 44 30.85 -14.90 -25.04
CA GLY A 44 30.30 -15.80 -26.05
C GLY A 44 30.76 -17.25 -25.87
N ASN A 45 32.07 -17.47 -25.63
CA ASN A 45 32.59 -18.81 -25.36
C ASN A 45 31.98 -19.44 -24.11
N TRP A 46 31.88 -18.67 -23.01
CA TRP A 46 31.26 -19.15 -21.77
C TRP A 46 29.78 -19.53 -21.96
N LEU A 47 29.03 -18.78 -22.77
CA LEU A 47 27.64 -19.11 -23.09
C LEU A 47 27.51 -20.40 -23.92
N MET A 48 28.45 -20.63 -24.85
CA MET A 48 28.47 -21.84 -25.68
C MET A 48 28.79 -23.12 -24.87
N ASP A 49 29.46 -23.00 -23.73
CA ASP A 49 29.70 -24.12 -22.81
C ASP A 49 28.39 -24.65 -22.18
N GLY A 50 27.26 -23.95 -22.36
CA GLY A 50 25.92 -24.42 -22.02
C GLY A 50 25.69 -24.58 -20.51
N THR A 51 26.55 -24.00 -19.67
CA THR A 51 26.42 -24.11 -18.22
C THR A 51 25.35 -23.15 -17.73
N PRO A 52 24.24 -23.63 -17.13
CA PRO A 52 23.25 -22.75 -16.54
C PRO A 52 23.89 -21.95 -15.40
N GLY A 53 23.72 -20.64 -15.41
CA GLY A 53 24.39 -19.76 -14.47
C GLY A 53 23.89 -18.31 -14.53
N LEU A 54 24.48 -17.47 -13.70
CA LEU A 54 24.24 -16.02 -13.68
C LEU A 54 25.44 -15.30 -14.29
N LEU A 55 25.20 -14.48 -15.31
CA LEU A 55 26.17 -13.56 -15.88
C LEU A 55 25.98 -12.15 -15.31
N VAL A 56 26.98 -11.63 -14.59
CA VAL A 56 27.04 -10.22 -14.21
C VAL A 56 27.81 -9.47 -15.28
N LEU A 57 27.13 -8.67 -16.08
CA LEU A 57 27.65 -8.02 -17.29
C LEU A 57 27.84 -6.51 -17.08
N ASP A 58 29.08 -6.04 -17.12
CA ASP A 58 29.37 -4.60 -17.24
C ASP A 58 29.01 -4.11 -18.65
N ALA A 59 28.09 -3.15 -18.74
CA ALA A 59 27.62 -2.59 -20.02
C ALA A 59 28.75 -1.96 -20.84
N GLY A 60 29.85 -1.55 -20.19
CA GLY A 60 31.03 -0.98 -20.83
C GLY A 60 32.06 -2.02 -21.32
N ILE A 61 31.72 -3.31 -21.35
CA ILE A 61 32.63 -4.35 -21.83
C ILE A 61 33.03 -4.10 -23.30
N PRO A 62 34.32 -4.22 -23.67
CA PRO A 62 34.73 -4.10 -25.07
C PRO A 62 34.39 -5.36 -25.88
N VAL A 63 34.21 -5.20 -27.18
CA VAL A 63 34.04 -6.32 -28.13
C VAL A 63 35.26 -7.26 -28.10
N GLU A 64 36.47 -6.68 -28.05
CA GLU A 64 37.75 -7.38 -28.11
C GLU A 64 38.65 -7.09 -26.91
N GLN A 65 39.45 -8.08 -26.49
CA GLN A 65 40.25 -8.10 -25.26
C GLN A 65 41.32 -6.99 -25.13
N ARG A 66 41.62 -6.24 -26.19
CA ARG A 66 42.66 -5.19 -26.20
C ARG A 66 42.12 -3.76 -26.27
N ARG A 67 40.80 -3.57 -26.27
CA ARG A 67 40.20 -2.23 -26.34
C ARG A 67 39.94 -1.68 -24.94
N ARG A 68 40.01 -0.35 -24.82
CA ARG A 68 39.55 0.36 -23.62
C ARG A 68 38.05 0.11 -23.42
N ARG A 69 37.59 0.30 -22.18
CA ARG A 69 36.17 0.27 -21.80
C ARG A 69 35.34 1.09 -22.78
N ASP A 70 34.21 0.54 -23.20
CA ASP A 70 33.28 1.17 -24.11
C ASP A 70 32.19 1.90 -23.33
N ASP A 71 32.53 3.07 -22.80
CA ASP A 71 31.62 3.83 -21.93
C ASP A 71 30.43 4.48 -22.69
N GLY A 72 30.37 4.35 -24.02
CA GLY A 72 29.44 5.10 -24.86
C GLY A 72 28.55 4.28 -25.80
N SER A 73 29.05 3.22 -26.43
CA SER A 73 28.31 2.54 -27.50
C SER A 73 27.50 1.34 -27.01
N THR A 74 27.92 0.68 -25.92
CA THR A 74 27.32 -0.55 -25.35
C THR A 74 27.15 -1.69 -26.37
N LEU A 75 27.82 -1.61 -27.53
CA LEU A 75 27.62 -2.53 -28.65
C LEU A 75 27.90 -3.98 -28.25
N ALA A 76 28.99 -4.21 -27.51
CA ALA A 76 29.32 -5.57 -27.06
C ALA A 76 28.27 -6.12 -26.07
N ALA A 77 27.78 -5.30 -25.14
CA ALA A 77 26.76 -5.72 -24.19
C ALA A 77 25.45 -6.06 -24.92
N ARG A 78 25.06 -5.23 -25.88
CA ARG A 78 23.92 -5.49 -26.78
C ARG A 78 24.09 -6.80 -27.55
N ASP A 79 25.21 -7.00 -28.23
CA ASP A 79 25.50 -8.21 -29.00
C ASP A 79 25.44 -9.47 -28.11
N ILE A 80 25.91 -9.38 -26.86
CA ILE A 80 25.85 -10.47 -25.88
C ILE A 80 24.39 -10.77 -25.53
N LEU A 81 23.59 -9.75 -25.22
CA LEU A 81 22.17 -9.91 -24.88
C LEU A 81 21.37 -10.49 -26.04
N GLU A 82 21.59 -10.03 -27.28
CA GLU A 82 20.90 -10.59 -28.46
C GLU A 82 21.22 -12.09 -28.68
N ARG A 83 22.44 -12.54 -28.31
CA ARG A 83 22.85 -13.95 -28.36
C ARG A 83 22.28 -14.80 -27.23
N LEU A 84 21.76 -14.19 -26.17
CA LEU A 84 21.18 -14.90 -25.03
C LEU A 84 19.73 -15.35 -25.28
N ASN A 85 19.13 -14.97 -26.40
CA ASN A 85 17.80 -15.43 -26.76
C ASN A 85 17.77 -16.98 -26.86
N GLY A 86 16.99 -17.63 -25.99
CA GLY A 86 16.93 -19.09 -25.86
C GLY A 86 17.96 -19.71 -24.90
N SER A 87 18.85 -18.91 -24.29
CA SER A 87 19.75 -19.37 -23.24
C SER A 87 19.04 -19.46 -21.89
N SER A 88 19.38 -20.45 -21.08
CA SER A 88 18.93 -20.57 -19.68
C SER A 88 19.71 -19.68 -18.71
N ALA A 89 20.75 -18.98 -19.17
CA ALA A 89 21.58 -18.13 -18.31
C ALA A 89 20.87 -16.83 -17.94
N ALA A 90 20.77 -16.54 -16.64
CA ALA A 90 20.25 -15.27 -16.17
C ALA A 90 21.33 -14.18 -16.28
N VAL A 91 20.93 -12.93 -16.49
CA VAL A 91 21.86 -11.80 -16.68
C VAL A 91 21.52 -10.62 -15.79
N LEU A 92 22.53 -10.12 -15.08
CA LEU A 92 22.49 -8.84 -14.39
C LEU A 92 23.41 -7.86 -15.10
N VAL A 93 22.85 -6.93 -15.85
CA VAL A 93 23.58 -5.88 -16.56
C VAL A 93 23.83 -4.72 -15.60
N VAL A 94 25.09 -4.36 -15.39
CA VAL A 94 25.50 -3.20 -14.58
C VAL A 94 25.96 -2.09 -15.49
N THR A 95 25.39 -0.90 -15.36
CA THR A 95 25.67 0.25 -16.24
C THR A 95 25.90 1.53 -15.45
N SER A 96 26.87 2.34 -15.88
CA SER A 96 27.16 3.67 -15.33
C SER A 96 26.55 4.82 -16.13
N SER A 97 25.81 4.51 -17.20
CA SER A 97 25.24 5.51 -18.09
C SER A 97 23.72 5.37 -18.14
N PRO A 98 22.94 6.42 -17.80
CA PRO A 98 21.49 6.41 -17.95
C PRO A 98 21.03 6.19 -19.39
N SER A 99 21.76 6.72 -20.38
CA SER A 99 21.43 6.49 -21.79
C SER A 99 21.67 5.05 -22.21
N ALA A 100 22.75 4.44 -21.72
CA ALA A 100 23.02 3.02 -21.89
C ALA A 100 21.93 2.15 -21.24
N ALA A 101 21.49 2.51 -20.03
CA ALA A 101 20.41 1.81 -19.34
C ALA A 101 19.14 1.79 -20.21
N SER A 102 18.72 2.95 -20.72
CA SER A 102 17.54 3.06 -21.58
C SER A 102 17.69 2.28 -22.90
N ALA A 103 18.87 2.29 -23.53
CA ALA A 103 19.12 1.57 -24.78
C ALA A 103 19.09 0.04 -24.61
N LEU A 104 19.53 -0.46 -23.45
CA LEU A 104 19.55 -1.90 -23.15
C LEU A 104 18.24 -2.40 -22.53
N GLU A 105 17.38 -1.51 -22.02
CA GLU A 105 16.15 -1.89 -21.32
C GLU A 105 15.18 -2.66 -22.21
N SER A 106 15.00 -2.25 -23.47
CA SER A 106 14.11 -2.97 -24.39
C SER A 106 14.61 -4.39 -24.68
N ILE A 107 15.92 -4.57 -24.84
CA ILE A 107 16.53 -5.88 -25.08
C ILE A 107 16.40 -6.75 -23.83
N CYS A 108 16.64 -6.18 -22.64
CA CYS A 108 16.43 -6.89 -21.39
C CYS A 108 14.96 -7.24 -21.16
N ALA A 109 14.02 -6.42 -21.64
CA ALA A 109 12.59 -6.71 -21.55
C ALA A 109 12.17 -7.88 -22.44
N GLU A 110 12.81 -8.04 -23.61
CA GLU A 110 12.63 -9.21 -24.48
C GLU A 110 13.26 -10.48 -23.90
N LEU A 111 14.29 -10.33 -23.05
CA LEU A 111 14.95 -11.43 -22.35
C LEU A 111 14.35 -11.61 -20.95
N ASP A 112 13.47 -12.59 -20.80
CA ASP A 112 12.78 -12.83 -19.53
C ASP A 112 13.69 -13.07 -18.31
N ASN A 113 14.96 -13.35 -18.52
CA ASN A 113 15.99 -13.64 -17.53
C ASN A 113 17.08 -12.55 -17.42
N ALA A 114 16.85 -11.33 -17.92
CA ALA A 114 17.80 -10.23 -17.84
C ALA A 114 17.26 -9.03 -17.02
N LEU A 115 18.11 -8.42 -16.19
CA LEU A 115 17.81 -7.20 -15.44
C LEU A 115 18.94 -6.18 -15.55
N ILE A 116 18.58 -4.90 -15.47
CA ILE A 116 19.53 -3.78 -15.42
C ILE A 116 19.63 -3.24 -13.99
N LEU A 117 20.86 -3.02 -13.53
CA LEU A 117 21.18 -2.40 -12.25
C LEU A 117 22.13 -1.20 -12.47
N PRO A 118 21.67 0.04 -12.24
CA PRO A 118 22.56 1.20 -12.32
C PRO A 118 23.70 1.12 -11.29
N VAL A 119 24.92 1.46 -11.72
CA VAL A 119 26.12 1.36 -10.89
C VAL A 119 26.04 2.25 -9.66
N GLU A 120 25.38 3.41 -9.76
CA GLU A 120 25.22 4.35 -8.65
C GLU A 120 24.37 3.72 -7.54
N LYS A 121 23.38 2.90 -7.92
CA LYS A 121 22.54 2.16 -6.98
C LYS A 121 23.29 1.01 -6.34
N LEU A 122 24.06 0.28 -7.13
CA LEU A 122 24.95 -0.76 -6.62
C LEU A 122 26.00 -0.21 -5.64
N GLN A 123 26.63 0.92 -5.95
CA GLN A 123 27.62 1.53 -5.06
C GLN A 123 26.99 2.09 -3.77
N ARG A 124 25.80 2.68 -3.87
CA ARG A 124 25.07 3.23 -2.71
C ARG A 124 24.58 2.14 -1.76
N HIS A 125 23.97 1.08 -2.30
CA HIS A 125 23.25 0.08 -1.51
C HIS A 125 23.99 -1.25 -1.34
N ARG A 126 25.04 -1.49 -2.15
CA ARG A 126 25.97 -2.63 -2.07
C ARG A 126 25.25 -3.98 -2.04
N GLU A 127 25.54 -4.83 -1.07
CA GLU A 127 24.94 -6.14 -0.93
C GLU A 127 23.42 -6.12 -0.75
N ASN A 128 22.86 -5.02 -0.20
CA ASN A 128 21.43 -4.91 0.10
C ASN A 128 20.58 -4.80 -1.17
N ILE A 129 21.13 -4.25 -2.26
CA ILE A 129 20.44 -4.22 -3.56
C ILE A 129 20.71 -5.47 -4.38
N LEU A 130 21.88 -6.09 -4.24
CA LEU A 130 22.19 -7.31 -4.99
C LEU A 130 21.33 -8.49 -4.58
N ARG A 131 21.10 -8.71 -3.28
CA ARG A 131 20.30 -9.84 -2.79
C ARG A 131 18.92 -9.94 -3.46
N PRO A 132 18.10 -8.86 -3.49
CA PRO A 132 16.82 -8.89 -4.20
C PRO A 132 16.94 -9.15 -5.71
N PHE A 133 17.94 -8.59 -6.39
CA PHE A 133 18.15 -8.83 -7.82
C PHE A 133 18.54 -10.27 -8.10
N LEU A 134 19.43 -10.84 -7.27
CA LEU A 134 19.79 -12.25 -7.34
C LEU A 134 18.58 -13.14 -7.09
N ALA A 135 17.76 -12.84 -6.08
CA ALA A 135 16.52 -13.55 -5.81
C ALA A 135 15.61 -13.54 -7.06
N ILE A 136 15.33 -12.36 -7.64
CA ILE A 136 14.49 -12.24 -8.85
C ILE A 136 15.04 -13.06 -10.03
N LEU A 137 16.35 -13.01 -10.27
CA LEU A 137 16.98 -13.70 -11.41
C LEU A 137 17.11 -15.22 -11.21
N THR A 138 17.09 -15.71 -9.97
CA THR A 138 17.33 -17.12 -9.64
C THR A 138 16.08 -17.86 -9.16
N ASP A 139 14.96 -17.16 -8.91
CA ASP A 139 13.71 -17.75 -8.39
C ASP A 139 13.16 -18.86 -9.32
N SER A 140 13.42 -18.77 -10.62
CA SER A 140 13.11 -19.82 -11.60
C SER A 140 13.73 -21.18 -11.30
N THR A 141 14.76 -21.24 -10.45
CA THR A 141 15.46 -22.46 -10.05
C THR A 141 14.87 -23.12 -8.80
N GLY A 142 13.88 -22.50 -8.14
CA GLY A 142 13.26 -23.00 -6.90
C GLY A 142 14.19 -23.02 -5.68
N SER A 143 15.41 -22.50 -5.81
CA SER A 143 16.39 -22.39 -4.73
C SER A 143 16.27 -21.02 -4.07
N ASN A 144 15.59 -20.94 -2.92
CA ASN A 144 15.34 -19.70 -2.17
C ASN A 144 16.61 -19.20 -1.43
N THR A 145 17.78 -19.31 -2.06
CA THR A 145 19.11 -19.17 -1.48
C THR A 145 19.44 -17.73 -1.08
N PHE A 146 18.85 -16.73 -1.76
CA PHE A 146 19.21 -15.31 -1.59
C PHE A 146 18.21 -14.49 -0.76
N GLY A 147 17.22 -15.15 -0.16
CA GLY A 147 16.14 -14.51 0.60
C GLY A 147 15.04 -13.93 -0.28
N SER A 148 14.22 -13.03 0.28
CA SER A 148 13.09 -12.45 -0.44
C SER A 148 13.51 -11.38 -1.46
N SER A 149 12.81 -11.40 -2.60
CA SER A 149 12.80 -10.33 -3.59
C SER A 149 12.18 -9.04 -3.03
N PHE A 150 12.21 -7.96 -3.82
CA PHE A 150 11.46 -6.75 -3.46
C PHE A 150 9.96 -7.05 -3.36
N ARG A 151 9.33 -6.54 -2.31
CA ARG A 151 7.88 -6.68 -2.05
C ARG A 151 7.21 -5.35 -1.72
N ILE A 152 7.98 -4.31 -1.45
CA ILE A 152 7.47 -3.01 -1.02
C ILE A 152 7.87 -1.95 -2.05
N VAL A 153 6.88 -1.20 -2.52
CA VAL A 153 7.09 0.06 -3.25
C VAL A 153 6.60 1.20 -2.35
N GLU A 154 7.50 2.13 -2.08
CA GLU A 154 7.17 3.37 -1.37
C GLU A 154 7.39 4.57 -2.27
N ALA A 155 6.39 5.45 -2.35
CA ALA A 155 6.49 6.74 -3.02
C ALA A 155 6.30 7.87 -2.00
N GLU A 156 7.34 8.68 -1.81
CA GLU A 156 7.35 9.85 -0.95
C GLU A 156 7.11 11.12 -1.77
N LEU A 157 5.94 11.72 -1.57
CA LEU A 157 5.40 12.84 -2.33
C LEU A 157 5.76 14.17 -1.68
N GLN A 158 6.57 14.96 -2.38
CA GLN A 158 6.96 16.33 -2.02
C GLN A 158 6.36 17.33 -3.02
N SER A 159 6.44 18.63 -2.74
CA SER A 159 5.81 19.68 -3.57
C SER A 159 6.24 19.67 -5.05
N ASN A 160 7.48 19.28 -5.32
CA ASN A 160 8.13 19.35 -6.63
C ASN A 160 8.81 18.04 -7.07
N LYS A 161 8.75 16.98 -6.27
CA LYS A 161 9.30 15.67 -6.64
C LYS A 161 8.61 14.53 -5.92
N VAL A 162 8.75 13.33 -6.46
CA VAL A 162 8.42 12.07 -5.79
C VAL A 162 9.70 11.25 -5.67
N GLU A 163 10.03 10.82 -4.46
CA GLU A 163 11.12 9.86 -4.21
C GLU A 163 10.55 8.46 -4.07
N VAL A 164 11.07 7.52 -4.86
CA VAL A 164 10.62 6.12 -4.82
C VAL A 164 11.69 5.25 -4.18
N ARG A 165 11.26 4.41 -3.24
CA ARG A 165 12.09 3.43 -2.55
C ARG A 165 11.53 2.02 -2.72
N LEU A 166 12.43 1.04 -2.74
CA LEU A 166 12.10 -0.39 -2.83
C LEU A 166 12.52 -1.10 -1.55
N GLY A 167 11.74 -2.07 -1.09
CA GLY A 167 12.05 -2.85 0.11
C GLY A 167 11.63 -4.32 0.00
N VAL A 168 12.24 -5.16 0.82
CA VAL A 168 11.98 -6.62 0.86
C VAL A 168 11.02 -7.05 1.96
N GLY A 169 10.60 -6.13 2.84
CA GLY A 169 9.81 -6.43 4.03
C GLY A 169 10.65 -6.79 5.26
N GLY A 170 9.99 -7.29 6.31
CA GLY A 170 10.67 -7.82 7.51
C GLY A 170 11.49 -6.82 8.34
N GLY A 171 11.27 -5.51 8.18
CA GLY A 171 12.03 -4.47 8.87
C GLY A 171 13.40 -4.14 8.24
N ALA A 172 13.73 -4.74 7.09
CA ALA A 172 14.90 -4.36 6.32
C ALA A 172 14.80 -2.88 5.86
N PRO A 173 15.94 -2.17 5.73
CA PRO A 173 15.93 -0.78 5.26
C PRO A 173 15.39 -0.69 3.83
N MET A 174 14.61 0.36 3.57
CA MET A 174 14.18 0.72 2.23
C MET A 174 15.37 1.27 1.43
N LEU A 175 15.45 0.92 0.14
CA LEU A 175 16.51 1.34 -0.77
C LEU A 175 16.02 2.48 -1.67
N ASP A 176 16.72 3.61 -1.65
CA ASP A 176 16.42 4.76 -2.52
C ASP A 176 16.62 4.39 -4.00
N TRP A 177 15.52 4.34 -4.75
CA TRP A 177 15.52 3.86 -6.13
C TRP A 177 15.50 4.99 -7.17
N ASN A 178 14.52 5.90 -7.16
CA ASN A 178 14.50 6.96 -8.16
C ASN A 178 13.80 8.22 -7.66
N THR A 179 13.95 9.31 -8.41
CA THR A 179 13.28 10.58 -8.15
C THR A 179 12.59 11.08 -9.41
N VAL A 180 11.27 11.23 -9.35
CA VAL A 180 10.45 11.80 -10.43
C VAL A 180 10.25 13.29 -10.16
N MET A 181 10.74 14.14 -11.06
CA MET A 181 10.67 15.60 -10.93
C MET A 181 9.46 16.21 -11.65
N ASN A 182 8.96 15.57 -12.72
CA ASN A 182 7.76 16.03 -13.42
C ASN A 182 6.51 15.47 -12.75
N LEU A 183 5.74 16.34 -12.10
CA LEU A 183 4.54 15.97 -11.36
C LEU A 183 3.25 16.48 -12.01
N ASP A 184 3.30 16.96 -13.26
CA ASP A 184 2.15 17.61 -13.90
C ASP A 184 0.99 16.62 -14.08
N ASP A 185 1.28 15.41 -14.54
CA ASP A 185 0.31 14.32 -14.68
C ASP A 185 -0.31 13.93 -13.34
N LEU A 186 0.51 13.82 -12.30
CA LEU A 186 0.05 13.51 -10.95
C LEU A 186 -0.87 14.61 -10.39
N LYS A 187 -0.49 15.87 -10.57
CA LYS A 187 -1.31 17.03 -10.17
C LYS A 187 -2.61 17.11 -10.98
N GLN A 188 -2.56 16.78 -12.27
CA GLN A 188 -3.75 16.71 -13.13
C GLN A 188 -4.68 15.58 -12.69
N ALA A 189 -4.14 14.40 -12.39
CA ALA A 189 -4.88 13.25 -11.89
C ALA A 189 -5.59 13.57 -10.56
N ALA A 190 -4.90 14.26 -9.64
CA ALA A 190 -5.50 14.73 -8.39
C ALA A 190 -6.65 15.73 -8.64
N ARG A 191 -6.45 16.72 -9.52
CA ARG A 191 -7.50 17.69 -9.88
C ARG A 191 -8.70 17.04 -10.56
N LEU A 192 -8.48 16.09 -11.47
CA LEU A 192 -9.54 15.35 -12.15
C LEU A 192 -10.32 14.48 -11.15
N TYR A 193 -9.64 13.93 -10.16
CA TYR A 193 -10.32 13.19 -9.09
C TYR A 193 -11.17 14.09 -8.19
N ASP A 194 -10.68 15.29 -7.85
CA ASP A 194 -11.45 16.24 -7.02
C ASP A 194 -12.81 16.58 -7.68
N THR A 195 -12.92 16.56 -9.01
CA THR A 195 -14.22 16.74 -9.72
C THR A 195 -15.17 15.55 -9.60
N VAL A 196 -14.65 14.35 -9.28
CA VAL A 196 -15.44 13.12 -9.06
C VAL A 196 -15.81 12.97 -7.59
N GLU A 197 -14.91 13.37 -6.68
CA GLU A 197 -15.09 13.30 -5.23
C GLU A 197 -16.12 14.32 -4.72
N ASP A 198 -16.37 15.40 -5.46
CA ASP A 198 -17.32 16.45 -5.07
C ASP A 198 -18.63 16.48 -5.88
N PRO A 199 -19.50 15.46 -5.78
CA PRO A 199 -20.86 15.59 -6.26
C PRO A 199 -21.75 16.41 -5.29
N PHE A 200 -21.16 16.99 -4.23
CA PHE A 200 -21.85 17.73 -3.15
C PHE A 200 -21.71 19.26 -3.27
N ALA A 201 -20.85 19.79 -4.13
CA ALA A 201 -20.75 21.22 -4.47
C ALA A 201 -22.10 21.82 -4.91
N SER A 202 -23.05 20.98 -5.32
CA SER A 202 -24.39 21.38 -5.74
C SER A 202 -25.42 21.46 -4.58
N ILE A 203 -25.10 21.05 -3.34
CA ILE A 203 -26.06 20.98 -2.21
C ILE A 203 -26.23 22.34 -1.48
N HIS A 204 -26.26 23.44 -2.23
CA HIS A 204 -26.74 24.72 -1.70
C HIS A 204 -28.28 24.82 -1.63
N GLN A 205 -29.05 23.74 -1.86
CA GLN A 205 -30.52 23.78 -1.99
C GLN A 205 -31.33 22.89 -1.03
N GLY A 206 -30.74 22.37 0.05
CA GLY A 206 -31.52 21.88 1.20
C GLY A 206 -32.38 20.63 0.99
N VAL A 207 -32.21 19.88 -0.11
CA VAL A 207 -32.82 18.57 -0.33
C VAL A 207 -31.71 17.58 -0.63
N TRP A 208 -31.66 16.47 0.11
CA TRP A 208 -30.60 15.46 0.05
C TRP A 208 -31.08 14.20 -0.70
N PRO A 209 -31.01 14.16 -2.05
CA PRO A 209 -31.15 12.90 -2.77
C PRO A 209 -29.87 12.07 -2.58
N GLY A 210 -30.01 10.75 -2.53
CA GLY A 210 -28.86 9.83 -2.53
C GLY A 210 -27.93 10.16 -3.69
N VAL A 211 -26.79 10.76 -3.37
CA VAL A 211 -25.86 11.27 -4.38
C VAL A 211 -25.14 10.08 -4.97
N GLN A 212 -25.66 9.58 -6.09
CA GLN A 212 -24.94 8.64 -6.90
C GLN A 212 -23.71 9.34 -7.49
N PRO A 213 -22.56 8.65 -7.54
CA PRO A 213 -21.39 9.18 -8.22
C PRO A 213 -21.74 9.52 -9.69
N PRO A 214 -21.02 10.46 -10.32
CA PRO A 214 -21.33 10.89 -11.69
C PRO A 214 -21.34 9.69 -12.66
N LYS A 215 -22.19 9.74 -13.69
CA LYS A 215 -22.19 8.75 -14.78
C LYS A 215 -20.76 8.66 -15.33
N ASN A 216 -20.15 7.47 -15.28
CA ASN A 216 -18.74 7.19 -15.66
C ASN A 216 -17.66 7.53 -14.61
N TRP A 217 -18.00 7.64 -13.33
CA TRP A 217 -17.00 7.83 -12.26
C TRP A 217 -15.94 6.73 -12.25
N LEU A 218 -16.33 5.47 -12.52
CA LEU A 218 -15.41 4.33 -12.52
C LEU A 218 -14.39 4.42 -13.66
N GLU A 219 -14.82 4.83 -14.85
CA GLU A 219 -13.90 5.05 -15.98
C GLU A 219 -12.94 6.20 -15.69
N THR A 220 -13.45 7.29 -15.13
CA THR A 220 -12.61 8.42 -14.69
C THR A 220 -11.58 7.96 -13.67
N LEU A 221 -11.99 7.13 -12.71
CA LEU A 221 -11.10 6.52 -11.73
C LEU A 221 -10.04 5.64 -12.37
N ARG A 222 -10.37 4.85 -13.40
CA ARG A 222 -9.39 4.03 -14.12
C ARG A 222 -8.35 4.90 -14.84
N VAL A 223 -8.77 6.00 -15.47
CA VAL A 223 -7.85 6.94 -16.13
C VAL A 223 -6.90 7.59 -15.11
N VAL A 224 -7.46 8.08 -14.00
CA VAL A 224 -6.69 8.66 -12.89
C VAL A 224 -5.73 7.61 -12.32
N GLY A 225 -6.24 6.42 -12.04
CA GLY A 225 -5.51 5.29 -11.48
C GLY A 225 -4.32 4.82 -12.31
N ARG A 226 -4.51 4.71 -13.64
CA ARG A 226 -3.44 4.38 -14.59
C ARG A 226 -2.35 5.46 -14.58
N THR A 227 -2.75 6.72 -14.54
CA THR A 227 -1.82 7.85 -14.46
C THR A 227 -1.00 7.80 -13.16
N LEU A 228 -1.66 7.56 -12.02
CA LEU A 228 -0.98 7.40 -10.73
C LEU A 228 0.03 6.26 -10.75
N PHE A 229 -0.38 5.08 -11.22
CA PHE A 229 0.52 3.92 -11.26
C PHE A 229 1.68 4.12 -12.23
N ARG A 230 1.43 4.71 -13.41
CA ARG A 230 2.48 5.06 -14.36
C ARG A 230 3.54 5.94 -13.70
N VAL A 231 3.14 7.08 -13.16
CA VAL A 231 4.07 8.07 -12.59
C VAL A 231 4.80 7.52 -11.36
N LEU A 232 4.09 6.87 -10.44
CA LEU A 232 4.64 6.46 -9.15
C LEU A 232 5.38 5.12 -9.19
N VAL A 233 5.13 4.29 -10.21
CA VAL A 233 5.72 2.95 -10.32
C VAL A 233 6.45 2.78 -11.65
N VAL A 234 5.80 2.96 -12.79
CA VAL A 234 6.42 2.66 -14.10
C VAL A 234 7.56 3.64 -14.42
N ASP A 235 7.31 4.94 -14.36
CA ASP A 235 8.30 5.98 -14.68
C ASP A 235 9.42 6.02 -13.64
N ALA A 236 9.12 5.63 -12.39
CA ALA A 236 10.06 5.65 -11.29
C ALA A 236 10.93 4.37 -11.24
N VAL A 237 10.31 3.19 -11.35
CA VAL A 237 10.96 1.88 -11.20
C VAL A 237 11.46 1.31 -12.52
N GLY A 238 10.73 1.56 -13.62
CA GLY A 238 10.90 0.90 -14.91
C GLY A 238 9.89 -0.24 -15.07
N SER A 239 9.22 -0.28 -16.23
CA SER A 239 8.14 -1.25 -16.50
C SER A 239 8.62 -2.71 -16.40
N HIS A 240 9.80 -2.99 -16.95
CA HIS A 240 10.40 -4.32 -16.96
C HIS A 240 10.81 -4.77 -15.56
N LEU A 241 11.58 -3.94 -14.85
CA LEU A 241 12.02 -4.25 -13.49
C LEU A 241 10.82 -4.47 -12.56
N PHE A 242 9.80 -3.61 -12.63
CA PHE A 242 8.61 -3.78 -11.82
C PHE A 242 7.87 -5.09 -12.15
N SER A 243 7.75 -5.46 -13.43
CA SER A 243 7.15 -6.74 -13.83
C SER A 243 7.88 -7.94 -13.22
N LYS A 244 9.22 -7.90 -13.18
CA LYS A 244 10.04 -8.96 -12.58
C LYS A 244 9.94 -8.98 -11.05
N ILE A 245 9.88 -7.80 -10.42
CA ILE A 245 9.61 -7.68 -8.98
C ILE A 245 8.26 -8.29 -8.63
N GLU A 246 7.20 -7.91 -9.35
CA GLU A 246 5.85 -8.41 -9.13
C GLU A 246 5.78 -9.93 -9.31
N SER A 247 6.38 -10.46 -10.38
CA SER A 247 6.44 -11.91 -10.62
C SER A 247 7.15 -12.65 -9.49
N ALA A 248 8.33 -12.18 -9.08
CA ALA A 248 9.10 -12.76 -7.97
C ALA A 248 8.45 -12.58 -6.59
N ALA A 249 7.45 -11.70 -6.46
CA ALA A 249 6.65 -11.57 -5.26
C ALA A 249 5.44 -12.53 -5.26
N GLY A 250 5.18 -13.26 -6.35
CA GLY A 250 3.98 -14.08 -6.53
C GLY A 250 2.78 -13.27 -7.04
N GLY A 251 3.03 -12.21 -7.81
CA GLY A 251 2.02 -11.28 -8.30
C GLY A 251 1.78 -10.11 -7.34
N LEU A 252 0.80 -9.25 -7.67
CA LEU A 252 0.39 -8.13 -6.80
C LEU A 252 0.03 -8.56 -5.38
N GLU A 253 -0.42 -9.80 -5.17
CA GLU A 253 -0.80 -10.29 -3.83
C GLU A 253 0.35 -10.38 -2.83
N GLY A 254 1.59 -10.54 -3.32
CA GLY A 254 2.81 -10.50 -2.52
C GLY A 254 3.50 -9.13 -2.48
N MET A 255 2.90 -8.12 -3.11
CA MET A 255 3.37 -6.73 -3.10
C MET A 255 2.65 -5.92 -2.04
N SER A 256 3.28 -4.83 -1.57
CA SER A 256 2.73 -3.83 -0.66
C SER A 256 3.12 -2.42 -1.11
N PHE A 257 2.20 -1.46 -0.99
CA PHE A 257 2.38 -0.08 -1.46
C PHE A 257 2.19 0.93 -0.33
N ARG A 258 3.13 1.88 -0.20
CA ARG A 258 3.04 3.00 0.74
C ARG A 258 3.22 4.34 0.05
N PHE A 259 2.31 5.27 0.32
CA PHE A 259 2.37 6.65 -0.17
C PHE A 259 2.64 7.60 1.00
N VAL A 260 3.86 8.14 1.08
CA VAL A 260 4.25 9.09 2.14
C VAL A 260 3.95 10.51 1.65
N ILE A 261 3.00 11.20 2.27
CA ILE A 261 2.47 12.47 1.78
C ILE A 261 3.08 13.62 2.60
N ASN A 262 4.14 14.23 2.08
CA ASN A 262 4.82 15.35 2.75
C ASN A 262 4.26 16.73 2.38
N HIS A 263 3.41 16.79 1.36
CA HIS A 263 2.85 18.04 0.87
C HIS A 263 1.33 17.94 0.78
N SER A 264 0.64 18.95 1.32
CA SER A 264 -0.81 18.92 1.47
C SER A 264 -1.58 18.86 0.15
N GLY A 265 -0.99 19.39 -0.92
CA GLY A 265 -1.55 19.33 -2.28
C GLY A 265 -1.71 17.91 -2.86
N PHE A 266 -1.18 16.87 -2.21
CA PHE A 266 -1.36 15.47 -2.62
C PHE A 266 -2.26 14.67 -1.69
N PHE A 267 -2.79 15.26 -0.60
CA PHE A 267 -3.73 14.54 0.25
C PHE A 267 -5.01 14.13 -0.49
N SER A 268 -5.40 14.88 -1.53
CA SER A 268 -6.55 14.57 -2.36
C SER A 268 -6.33 13.48 -3.39
N ALA A 269 -5.08 13.16 -3.73
CA ALA A 269 -4.79 12.19 -4.77
C ALA A 269 -5.37 10.81 -4.39
N PRO A 270 -6.11 10.12 -5.27
CA PRO A 270 -6.74 8.84 -4.96
C PRO A 270 -5.78 7.67 -5.18
N PHE A 271 -4.75 7.55 -4.37
CA PHE A 271 -3.76 6.46 -4.49
C PHE A 271 -4.37 5.06 -4.49
N GLU A 272 -5.48 4.88 -3.77
CA GLU A 272 -6.30 3.67 -3.70
C GLU A 272 -6.82 3.27 -5.09
N ALA A 273 -7.03 4.23 -5.97
CA ALA A 273 -7.50 4.01 -7.33
C ALA A 273 -6.38 3.64 -8.30
N SER A 274 -5.12 3.51 -7.85
CA SER A 274 -4.02 3.07 -8.71
C SER A 274 -4.39 1.78 -9.45
N VAL A 275 -4.24 1.81 -10.78
CA VAL A 275 -4.52 0.70 -11.68
C VAL A 275 -3.20 0.19 -12.23
N ARG A 276 -2.93 -1.11 -12.07
CA ARG A 276 -1.75 -1.76 -12.63
C ARG A 276 -1.68 -1.48 -14.12
N TYR A 277 -0.60 -0.83 -14.56
CA TYR A 277 -0.41 -0.51 -15.97
C TYR A 277 -0.01 -1.77 -16.75
N LEU A 278 -0.82 -2.23 -17.69
CA LEU A 278 -0.42 -3.31 -18.62
C LEU A 278 0.00 -2.68 -19.95
N GLN A 279 0.99 -3.28 -20.62
CA GLN A 279 1.39 -2.85 -21.97
C GLN A 279 0.38 -3.30 -23.04
N SER A 280 -0.48 -4.29 -22.72
CA SER A 280 -1.57 -4.74 -23.59
C SER A 280 -2.75 -3.76 -23.59
N GLU A 281 -3.68 -3.93 -24.54
CA GLU A 281 -4.95 -3.19 -24.55
C GLU A 281 -5.90 -3.59 -23.40
N GLU A 282 -5.53 -4.59 -22.59
CA GLU A 282 -6.34 -5.04 -21.46
C GLU A 282 -6.31 -4.05 -20.30
N GLU A 283 -7.46 -3.85 -19.66
CA GLU A 283 -7.53 -3.07 -18.44
C GLU A 283 -6.88 -3.82 -17.28
N GLY A 284 -5.81 -3.26 -16.74
CA GLY A 284 -5.20 -3.82 -15.55
C GLY A 284 -6.09 -3.75 -14.31
N PRO A 285 -5.78 -4.56 -13.29
CA PRO A 285 -6.50 -4.56 -12.02
C PRO A 285 -6.23 -3.31 -11.19
N PHE A 286 -7.20 -2.93 -10.34
CA PHE A 286 -6.96 -1.99 -9.25
C PHE A 286 -6.02 -2.61 -8.22
N VAL A 287 -4.92 -1.92 -7.91
CA VAL A 287 -3.88 -2.43 -7.01
C VAL A 287 -4.42 -2.72 -5.61
N LEU A 288 -5.30 -1.87 -5.08
CA LEU A 288 -5.93 -2.03 -3.75
C LEU A 288 -6.68 -3.37 -3.58
N LEU A 289 -7.14 -3.99 -4.66
CA LEU A 289 -7.86 -5.26 -4.57
C LEU A 289 -6.92 -6.45 -4.36
N TYR A 290 -5.62 -6.29 -4.68
CA TYR A 290 -4.65 -7.38 -4.68
C TYR A 290 -3.50 -7.15 -3.70
N ALA A 291 -3.04 -5.91 -3.52
CA ALA A 291 -1.92 -5.56 -2.64
C ALA A 291 -2.37 -4.70 -1.44
N PRO A 292 -1.80 -4.89 -0.23
CA PRO A 292 -1.95 -3.91 0.84
C PRO A 292 -1.46 -2.54 0.39
N LEU A 293 -2.28 -1.53 0.64
CA LEU A 293 -2.03 -0.15 0.23
C LEU A 293 -2.29 0.77 1.41
N VAL A 294 -1.31 1.60 1.78
CA VAL A 294 -1.42 2.53 2.90
C VAL A 294 -0.89 3.92 2.56
N ARG A 295 -1.40 4.91 3.27
CA ARG A 295 -0.85 6.27 3.30
C ARG A 295 -0.02 6.49 4.56
N GLN A 296 0.96 7.37 4.50
CA GLN A 296 1.72 7.83 5.66
C GLN A 296 1.83 9.35 5.66
N VAL A 297 1.74 9.94 6.84
CA VAL A 297 1.98 11.38 7.08
C VAL A 297 3.30 11.53 7.86
N PRO A 298 4.28 12.32 7.39
CA PRO A 298 5.61 12.41 7.99
C PRO A 298 5.64 13.11 9.36
N LEU A 299 6.80 13.00 10.02
CA LEU A 299 7.06 13.35 11.42
C LEU A 299 6.95 14.83 11.86
N PRO A 300 7.19 15.90 11.06
CA PRO A 300 7.10 17.26 11.59
C PRO A 300 5.66 17.69 11.94
N VAL A 301 4.68 16.83 11.63
CA VAL A 301 3.25 17.04 11.86
C VAL A 301 2.75 16.20 13.05
N ARG A 302 3.61 15.44 13.76
CA ARG A 302 3.19 14.56 14.86
C ARG A 302 3.22 15.26 16.22
N LEU A 303 2.17 15.02 17.00
CA LEU A 303 2.07 15.41 18.41
C LEU A 303 2.55 14.29 19.34
N ARG A 304 2.49 13.01 18.92
CA ARG A 304 3.00 11.84 19.66
C ARG A 304 3.64 10.81 18.72
N MET A 305 4.63 10.07 19.22
CA MET A 305 5.27 8.99 18.47
C MET A 305 4.43 7.71 18.55
N ALA A 306 4.06 7.17 17.39
CA ALA A 306 3.47 5.84 17.31
C ALA A 306 4.52 4.75 17.61
N PRO A 307 4.12 3.62 18.22
CA PRO A 307 4.99 2.47 18.40
C PRO A 307 5.52 1.94 17.06
N ARG A 308 6.76 1.41 17.07
CA ARG A 308 7.41 0.84 15.88
C ARG A 308 6.69 -0.41 15.35
N LYS A 309 6.13 -1.22 16.25
CA LYS A 309 5.32 -2.40 15.94
C LYS A 309 3.87 -2.15 16.31
N ALA A 310 2.94 -2.45 15.42
CA ALA A 310 1.53 -2.14 15.65
C ALA A 310 0.55 -3.24 15.21
N LEU A 311 1.01 -4.47 15.04
CA LEU A 311 0.11 -5.63 14.89
C LEU A 311 -0.96 -5.62 16.00
N VAL A 312 -2.19 -5.94 15.60
CA VAL A 312 -3.32 -6.02 16.53
C VAL A 312 -3.26 -7.39 17.22
N PRO A 313 -3.06 -7.46 18.55
CA PRO A 313 -2.91 -8.74 19.24
C PRO A 313 -4.15 -9.63 19.07
N PRO A 314 -4.00 -10.96 19.11
CA PRO A 314 -5.15 -11.88 19.22
C PRO A 314 -6.00 -11.55 20.44
N GLY A 315 -7.33 -11.60 20.31
CA GLY A 315 -8.25 -11.28 21.42
C GLY A 315 -8.25 -9.79 21.80
N ALA A 316 -7.81 -8.90 20.90
CA ALA A 316 -7.79 -7.46 21.16
C ALA A 316 -9.14 -6.93 21.64
N THR A 317 -9.09 -6.02 22.62
CA THR A 317 -10.26 -5.27 23.09
C THR A 317 -10.70 -4.26 22.05
N VAL A 318 -11.92 -4.42 21.55
CA VAL A 318 -12.58 -3.52 20.61
C VAL A 318 -13.66 -2.74 21.36
N LEU A 319 -13.54 -1.41 21.39
CA LEU A 319 -14.64 -0.54 21.82
C LEU A 319 -15.46 -0.15 20.61
N PHE A 320 -16.68 -0.69 20.51
CA PHE A 320 -17.67 -0.30 19.52
C PHE A 320 -18.52 0.86 20.03
N VAL A 321 -18.38 2.01 19.40
CA VAL A 321 -19.14 3.22 19.69
C VAL A 321 -20.31 3.28 18.73
N ARG A 322 -21.50 3.01 19.27
CA ARG A 322 -22.77 3.10 18.55
C ARG A 322 -23.30 4.52 18.68
N SER A 323 -23.10 5.35 17.67
CA SER A 323 -23.59 6.73 17.60
C SER A 323 -24.78 6.84 16.66
N GLN A 324 -25.90 6.26 17.09
CA GLN A 324 -27.13 6.22 16.32
C GLN A 324 -27.99 7.46 16.56
N MET A 325 -28.51 8.03 15.47
CA MET A 325 -29.40 9.18 15.53
C MET A 325 -30.89 8.75 15.59
N GLY A 326 -31.72 9.51 16.32
CA GLY A 326 -33.17 9.40 16.26
C GLY A 326 -33.79 8.27 17.10
N GLU A 327 -33.07 7.74 18.10
CA GLU A 327 -33.56 6.65 18.96
C GLU A 327 -34.05 7.10 20.35
N PHE A 328 -34.42 8.37 20.48
CA PHE A 328 -35.04 8.82 21.72
C PHE A 328 -36.41 8.16 21.92
N PRO A 329 -36.72 7.64 23.13
CA PRO A 329 -37.95 6.90 23.40
C PRO A 329 -39.27 7.60 23.01
N ASN A 330 -39.25 8.92 22.81
CA ASN A 330 -40.45 9.75 22.57
C ASN A 330 -40.33 10.68 21.33
N ALA A 331 -39.44 10.41 20.38
CA ALA A 331 -39.20 11.32 19.25
C ALA A 331 -40.05 11.00 18.01
N PRO A 332 -40.85 11.96 17.50
CA PRO A 332 -41.67 11.75 16.29
C PRO A 332 -40.89 11.88 14.97
N ARG A 333 -39.59 12.25 15.00
CA ARG A 333 -38.78 12.54 13.81
C ARG A 333 -37.58 11.59 13.68
N LYS A 334 -37.23 11.23 12.44
CA LYS A 334 -36.14 10.31 12.08
C LYS A 334 -34.79 11.01 11.80
N TRP A 335 -34.68 12.30 12.10
CA TRP A 335 -33.51 13.12 11.77
C TRP A 335 -33.19 14.14 12.88
N MET A 336 -31.90 14.48 13.03
CA MET A 336 -31.40 15.51 13.94
C MET A 336 -30.69 16.63 13.18
N ASN A 337 -30.68 17.84 13.73
CA ASN A 337 -29.92 18.97 13.19
C ASN A 337 -28.61 19.21 13.93
N TYR A 338 -27.53 19.42 13.18
CA TYR A 338 -26.30 20.06 13.67
C TYR A 338 -25.90 21.16 12.68
N GLU A 339 -25.79 22.40 13.17
CA GLU A 339 -25.44 23.58 12.34
C GLU A 339 -26.31 23.74 11.07
N GLY A 340 -27.60 23.40 11.16
CA GLY A 340 -28.54 23.48 10.04
C GLY A 340 -28.47 22.30 9.05
N ILE A 341 -27.69 21.27 9.36
CA ILE A 341 -27.57 20.04 8.57
C ILE A 341 -28.36 18.93 9.26
N ALA A 342 -29.27 18.30 8.52
CA ALA A 342 -30.05 17.16 8.99
C ALA A 342 -29.30 15.83 8.80
N PHE A 343 -29.28 15.00 9.84
CA PHE A 343 -28.71 13.66 9.84
C PHE A 343 -29.80 12.62 10.14
N ASP A 344 -30.02 11.69 9.20
CA ASP A 344 -31.01 10.63 9.33
C ASP A 344 -30.54 9.50 10.25
N LYS A 345 -31.48 8.72 10.78
CA LYS A 345 -31.19 7.43 11.42
C LYS A 345 -30.46 6.50 10.45
N LEU A 346 -29.36 5.88 10.91
CA LEU A 346 -28.66 4.84 10.16
C LEU A 346 -29.42 3.51 10.31
N GLY A 347 -29.73 2.82 9.22
CA GLY A 347 -30.52 1.60 9.26
C GLY A 347 -29.73 0.36 9.69
N ASN A 348 -28.39 0.39 9.58
CA ASN A 348 -27.58 -0.82 9.63
C ASN A 348 -26.42 -0.81 10.64
N VAL A 349 -26.28 0.22 11.48
CA VAL A 349 -25.25 0.25 12.55
C VAL A 349 -25.35 -0.97 13.47
N ASP A 350 -26.57 -1.41 13.79
CA ASP A 350 -26.79 -2.59 14.63
C ASP A 350 -26.31 -3.89 13.97
N ARG A 351 -26.31 -3.94 12.64
CA ARG A 351 -25.75 -5.07 11.89
C ARG A 351 -24.22 -5.06 11.95
N GLU A 352 -23.57 -3.89 11.94
CA GLU A 352 -22.13 -3.80 12.19
C GLU A 352 -21.80 -4.34 13.58
N LEU A 353 -22.54 -3.92 14.60
CA LEU A 353 -22.38 -4.39 15.97
C LEU A 353 -22.58 -5.90 16.08
N GLN A 354 -23.64 -6.44 15.47
CA GLN A 354 -23.91 -7.89 15.48
C GLN A 354 -22.73 -8.69 14.94
N HIS A 355 -22.09 -8.25 13.85
CA HIS A 355 -20.92 -8.95 13.32
C HIS A 355 -19.72 -8.99 14.28
N LEU A 356 -19.53 -7.95 15.11
CA LEU A 356 -18.50 -7.97 16.14
C LEU A 356 -18.92 -8.85 17.34
N GLN A 357 -20.20 -8.87 17.70
CA GLN A 357 -20.72 -9.80 18.72
C GLN A 357 -20.50 -11.25 18.31
N ASP A 358 -20.76 -11.61 17.05
CA ASP A 358 -20.49 -12.95 16.52
C ASP A 358 -19.00 -13.34 16.67
N LEU A 359 -18.08 -12.37 16.52
CA LEU A 359 -16.64 -12.59 16.71
C LEU A 359 -16.23 -12.70 18.19
N GLU A 360 -16.90 -11.97 19.08
CA GLU A 360 -16.73 -12.10 20.52
C GLU A 360 -17.23 -13.46 21.03
N GLU A 361 -18.41 -13.90 20.59
CA GLU A 361 -18.97 -15.23 20.91
C GLU A 361 -18.02 -16.35 20.43
N ALA A 362 -17.36 -16.14 19.29
CA ALA A 362 -16.32 -17.02 18.78
C ALA A 362 -14.96 -16.90 19.50
N GLY A 363 -14.84 -16.04 20.53
CA GLY A 363 -13.63 -15.83 21.32
C GLY A 363 -12.47 -15.18 20.55
N ARG A 364 -12.75 -14.47 19.44
CA ARG A 364 -11.72 -13.86 18.58
C ARG A 364 -11.33 -12.45 19.02
N ILE A 365 -12.24 -11.74 19.67
CA ILE A 365 -12.06 -10.39 20.22
C ILE A 365 -12.71 -10.30 21.62
N GLN A 366 -12.41 -9.23 22.33
CA GLN A 366 -13.18 -8.79 23.51
C GLN A 366 -13.95 -7.54 23.10
N LEU A 367 -15.28 -7.52 23.21
CA LEU A 367 -16.09 -6.42 22.72
C LEU A 367 -16.67 -5.61 23.89
N GLU A 368 -16.47 -4.31 23.85
CA GLU A 368 -17.11 -3.35 24.73
C GLU A 368 -17.98 -2.42 23.89
N VAL A 369 -19.18 -2.09 24.38
CA VAL A 369 -20.15 -1.28 23.61
C VAL A 369 -20.44 0.02 24.34
N ALA A 370 -20.19 1.15 23.67
CA ALA A 370 -20.67 2.46 24.07
C ALA A 370 -21.89 2.84 23.24
N ASN A 371 -23.09 2.60 23.77
CA ASN A 371 -24.34 3.03 23.13
C ASN A 371 -24.65 4.49 23.48
N LEU A 372 -24.27 5.42 22.61
CA LEU A 372 -24.41 6.85 22.90
C LEU A 372 -25.86 7.33 22.92
N SER A 373 -26.80 6.55 22.37
CA SER A 373 -28.24 6.83 22.45
C SER A 373 -28.80 6.63 23.87
N GLU A 374 -28.07 5.94 24.76
CA GLU A 374 -28.41 5.77 26.18
C GLU A 374 -27.82 6.88 27.07
N ALA A 375 -27.00 7.76 26.51
CA ALA A 375 -26.43 8.87 27.27
C ALA A 375 -27.53 9.80 27.77
N ALA A 376 -27.31 10.39 28.95
CA ALA A 376 -28.15 11.50 29.39
C ALA A 376 -28.12 12.64 28.35
N PRO A 377 -29.21 13.44 28.23
CA PRO A 377 -29.29 14.59 27.34
C PRO A 377 -28.02 15.45 27.34
N GLY A 378 -27.38 15.59 26.17
CA GLY A 378 -26.18 16.41 25.99
C GLY A 378 -24.91 15.84 26.64
N LYS A 379 -24.93 14.57 27.07
CA LYS A 379 -23.80 13.89 27.73
C LYS A 379 -23.12 12.82 26.87
N ALA A 380 -23.51 12.64 25.61
CA ALA A 380 -22.94 11.62 24.73
C ALA A 380 -21.41 11.75 24.56
N ALA A 381 -20.89 12.98 24.41
CA ALA A 381 -19.45 13.20 24.33
C ALA A 381 -18.70 12.84 25.63
N GLU A 382 -19.28 13.14 26.79
CA GLU A 382 -18.71 12.81 28.10
C GLU A 382 -18.70 11.29 28.30
N MET A 383 -19.83 10.63 28.03
CA MET A 383 -19.95 9.16 28.08
C MET A 383 -18.91 8.48 27.17
N LEU A 384 -18.71 8.96 25.94
CA LEU A 384 -17.71 8.40 25.03
C LEU A 384 -16.29 8.54 25.61
N LEU A 385 -15.91 9.74 26.05
CA LEU A 385 -14.57 9.98 26.58
C LEU A 385 -14.32 9.17 27.86
N ASP A 386 -15.30 9.12 28.77
CA ASP A 386 -15.20 8.32 30.00
C ASP A 386 -15.06 6.83 29.70
N THR A 387 -15.83 6.32 28.73
CA THR A 387 -15.74 4.92 28.31
C THR A 387 -14.39 4.61 27.69
N VAL A 388 -13.88 5.47 26.81
CA VAL A 388 -12.53 5.33 26.24
C VAL A 388 -11.47 5.32 27.35
N ASN A 389 -11.58 6.17 28.36
CA ASN A 389 -10.62 6.21 29.48
C ASN A 389 -10.68 4.95 30.34
N LYS A 390 -11.89 4.44 30.58
CA LYS A 390 -12.14 3.25 31.39
C LYS A 390 -11.65 1.98 30.70
N ILE A 391 -11.97 1.82 29.42
CA ILE A 391 -11.70 0.60 28.65
C ILE A 391 -10.27 0.58 28.11
N LYS A 392 -9.73 1.73 27.68
CA LYS A 392 -8.43 1.86 26.97
C LYS A 392 -8.30 0.86 25.82
N PRO A 393 -9.18 0.97 24.80
CA PRO A 393 -9.31 -0.05 23.78
C PRO A 393 -8.06 -0.18 22.90
N ILE A 394 -7.80 -1.40 22.42
CA ILE A 394 -6.79 -1.63 21.39
C ILE A 394 -7.32 -1.18 20.01
N VAL A 395 -8.61 -1.40 19.77
CA VAL A 395 -9.32 -0.93 18.58
C VAL A 395 -10.51 -0.07 19.01
N LEU A 396 -10.56 1.17 18.53
CA LEU A 396 -11.75 2.02 18.65
C LEU A 396 -12.53 1.94 17.34
N HIS A 397 -13.72 1.34 17.35
CA HIS A 397 -14.65 1.35 16.23
C HIS A 397 -15.72 2.40 16.49
N TYR A 398 -15.80 3.45 15.67
CA TYR A 398 -16.90 4.40 15.69
C TYR A 398 -17.86 4.13 14.55
N ALA A 399 -19.13 3.86 14.85
CA ALA A 399 -20.20 3.69 13.86
C ALA A 399 -21.25 4.78 14.05
N GLY A 400 -21.38 5.68 13.07
CA GLY A 400 -22.26 6.84 13.18
C GLY A 400 -22.04 7.86 12.09
N HIS A 401 -22.60 9.06 12.28
CA HIS A 401 -22.35 10.18 11.36
C HIS A 401 -21.07 10.93 11.73
N ALA A 402 -20.44 11.50 10.71
CA ALA A 402 -19.38 12.48 10.84
C ALA A 402 -19.66 13.64 9.89
N TRP A 403 -18.98 14.76 10.11
CA TRP A 403 -19.08 15.94 9.26
C TRP A 403 -17.79 16.74 9.28
N SER A 404 -17.50 17.43 8.18
CA SER A 404 -16.42 18.42 8.09
C SER A 404 -16.82 19.50 7.08
N ASP A 405 -16.45 20.72 7.40
CA ASP A 405 -16.58 21.90 6.55
C ASP A 405 -15.48 21.99 5.46
N GLY A 406 -14.61 20.98 5.35
CA GLY A 406 -13.48 20.94 4.43
C GLY A 406 -12.30 21.82 4.82
N ARG A 407 -12.41 22.63 5.88
CA ARG A 407 -11.37 23.57 6.33
C ARG A 407 -10.78 23.18 7.68
N ASN A 408 -11.54 22.49 8.51
CA ASN A 408 -11.19 22.09 9.87
C ASN A 408 -11.15 20.56 10.04
N THR A 409 -10.75 20.14 11.24
CA THR A 409 -10.88 18.74 11.69
C THR A 409 -12.32 18.24 11.54
N ALA A 410 -12.50 16.95 11.24
CA ALA A 410 -13.85 16.38 11.28
C ALA A 410 -14.45 16.44 12.68
N THR A 411 -15.77 16.39 12.69
CA THR A 411 -16.61 16.36 13.86
C THR A 411 -17.41 15.07 13.81
N LEU A 412 -17.29 14.25 14.85
CA LEU A 412 -18.21 13.13 15.07
C LEU A 412 -19.55 13.71 15.50
N ILE A 413 -20.62 13.24 14.87
CA ILE A 413 -21.97 13.67 15.18
C ILE A 413 -22.55 12.70 16.20
N LEU A 414 -22.89 13.21 17.38
CA LEU A 414 -23.38 12.44 18.52
C LEU A 414 -24.81 12.90 18.89
N PRO A 415 -25.58 12.08 19.62
CA PRO A 415 -26.88 12.50 20.17
C PRO A 415 -26.75 13.76 21.05
N GLY A 416 -27.62 14.76 20.83
CA GLY A 416 -27.60 16.04 21.54
C GLY A 416 -28.45 16.10 22.82
N ALA A 417 -28.85 17.32 23.20
CA ALA A 417 -29.63 17.56 24.42
C ALA A 417 -31.14 17.31 24.22
N THR A 418 -31.65 17.53 23.02
CA THR A 418 -33.04 17.23 22.66
C THR A 418 -33.10 16.18 21.56
N PRO A 419 -34.25 15.53 21.34
CA PRO A 419 -34.36 14.48 20.34
C PRO A 419 -34.12 14.89 18.88
N ASP A 420 -34.17 16.18 18.60
CA ASP A 420 -33.99 16.80 17.30
C ASP A 420 -32.65 17.54 17.15
N GLU A 421 -31.83 17.57 18.21
CA GLU A 421 -30.51 18.20 18.21
C GLU A 421 -29.41 17.13 18.21
N ALA A 422 -28.43 17.32 17.33
CA ALA A 422 -27.18 16.58 17.40
C ALA A 422 -26.08 17.47 18.01
N MET A 423 -25.07 16.85 18.61
CA MET A 423 -23.87 17.52 19.10
C MET A 423 -22.64 17.12 18.29
N GLY A 424 -21.71 18.05 18.14
CA GLY A 424 -20.43 17.81 17.50
C GLY A 424 -19.33 17.51 18.50
N LEU A 425 -18.57 16.45 18.27
CA LEU A 425 -17.30 16.20 18.96
C LEU A 425 -16.15 16.20 17.95
N LYS A 426 -15.31 17.23 18.03
CA LYS A 426 -14.15 17.36 17.14
C LYS A 426 -13.18 16.19 17.32
N LEU A 427 -12.68 15.68 16.20
CA LEU A 427 -11.88 14.46 16.16
C LEU A 427 -10.48 14.66 16.77
N ASP A 428 -9.94 15.87 16.69
CA ASP A 428 -8.67 16.25 17.34
C ASP A 428 -8.75 16.13 18.87
N ARG A 429 -9.88 16.49 19.46
CA ARG A 429 -10.13 16.34 20.90
C ARG A 429 -10.12 14.88 21.34
N ILE A 430 -10.70 13.99 20.54
CA ILE A 430 -10.68 12.54 20.80
C ILE A 430 -9.27 12.00 20.58
N ALA A 431 -8.63 12.36 19.48
CA ALA A 431 -7.29 11.89 19.13
C ALA A 431 -6.24 12.28 20.19
N ALA A 432 -6.38 13.46 20.81
CA ALA A 432 -5.52 13.91 21.90
C ALA A 432 -5.75 13.18 23.23
N TYR A 433 -6.85 12.45 23.36
CA TYR A 433 -7.30 11.89 24.63
C TYR A 433 -6.38 10.76 25.10
N GLU A 434 -6.02 10.77 26.39
CA GLU A 434 -5.01 9.85 26.96
C GLU A 434 -5.47 8.40 26.96
N GLY A 435 -6.78 8.15 27.05
CA GLY A 435 -7.37 6.81 26.95
C GLY A 435 -7.09 6.09 25.62
N LEU A 436 -6.60 6.79 24.59
CA LEU A 436 -6.19 6.19 23.31
C LEU A 436 -4.68 5.98 23.16
N SER A 437 -3.90 6.16 24.23
CA SER A 437 -2.43 6.01 24.19
C SER A 437 -1.95 4.62 23.75
N ASP A 438 -2.70 3.57 24.08
CA ASP A 438 -2.39 2.20 23.70
C ASP A 438 -3.12 1.71 22.42
N THR A 439 -4.09 2.50 21.94
CA THR A 439 -4.89 2.20 20.75
C THR A 439 -4.00 1.98 19.53
N LYS A 440 -4.19 0.85 18.85
CA LYS A 440 -3.47 0.50 17.61
C LYS A 440 -4.24 0.91 16.36
N LEU A 441 -5.56 0.85 16.42
CA LEU A 441 -6.43 1.14 15.29
C LEU A 441 -7.62 2.00 15.73
N VAL A 442 -7.89 3.06 14.98
CA VAL A 442 -9.19 3.73 14.96
C VAL A 442 -9.88 3.41 13.64
N TYR A 443 -11.05 2.80 13.71
CA TYR A 443 -11.93 2.50 12.59
C TYR A 443 -13.12 3.46 12.62
N LEU A 444 -13.24 4.35 11.65
CA LEU A 444 -14.32 5.34 11.56
C LEU A 444 -15.33 4.91 10.48
N SER A 445 -16.34 4.15 10.87
CA SER A 445 -17.53 3.83 10.06
C SER A 445 -18.47 5.05 10.03
N ALA A 446 -18.10 6.09 9.27
CA ALA A 446 -18.92 7.28 9.14
C ALA A 446 -18.92 7.86 7.72
N CYS A 447 -20.12 8.15 7.20
CA CYS A 447 -20.37 8.31 5.77
C CYS A 447 -20.23 9.74 5.22
N ARG A 448 -19.83 10.74 6.01
CA ARG A 448 -19.77 12.13 5.53
C ARG A 448 -18.64 12.87 6.21
N GLY A 449 -17.86 13.63 5.44
CA GLY A 449 -16.92 14.61 6.01
C GLY A 449 -15.82 14.04 6.92
N ILE A 450 -15.50 12.74 6.87
CA ILE A 450 -14.12 12.33 7.18
C ILE A 450 -13.28 12.84 6.01
N THR A 451 -13.04 14.14 6.02
CA THR A 451 -12.15 14.78 5.08
C THR A 451 -10.78 14.17 5.25
N LYS A 452 -9.95 14.39 4.23
CA LYS A 452 -8.54 13.99 4.18
C LYS A 452 -7.79 14.29 5.51
N GLY A 453 -8.21 15.33 6.24
CA GLY A 453 -7.65 15.73 7.54
C GLY A 453 -8.08 14.91 8.76
N SER A 454 -9.16 14.14 8.70
CA SER A 454 -9.80 13.51 9.87
C SER A 454 -9.07 12.25 10.35
N VAL A 455 -8.90 11.27 9.47
CA VAL A 455 -8.05 10.09 9.73
C VAL A 455 -6.59 10.50 9.93
N GLN A 456 -6.18 11.62 9.34
CA GLN A 456 -4.88 12.23 9.56
C GLN A 456 -4.69 12.69 11.02
N GLN A 457 -5.69 13.30 11.67
CA GLN A 457 -5.57 13.70 13.08
C GLN A 457 -5.26 12.50 13.98
N MET A 458 -5.95 11.37 13.79
CA MET A 458 -5.72 10.17 14.59
C MET A 458 -4.25 9.73 14.55
N VAL A 459 -3.67 9.66 13.35
CA VAL A 459 -2.27 9.25 13.21
C VAL A 459 -1.27 10.32 13.63
N MET A 460 -1.61 11.61 13.51
CA MET A 460 -0.80 12.71 14.04
C MET A 460 -0.69 12.67 15.57
N HIS A 461 -1.73 12.14 16.24
CA HIS A 461 -1.76 11.94 17.69
C HIS A 461 -1.17 10.60 18.15
N GLY A 462 -0.45 9.89 17.29
CA GLY A 462 0.33 8.71 17.65
C GLY A 462 -0.40 7.38 17.50
N ILE A 463 -1.64 7.39 17.00
CA ILE A 463 -2.36 6.15 16.70
C ILE A 463 -1.71 5.50 15.45
N PRO A 464 -1.27 4.23 15.52
CA PRO A 464 -0.58 3.58 14.41
C PRO A 464 -1.40 3.48 13.13
N TYR A 465 -2.69 3.16 13.23
CA TYR A 465 -3.58 3.00 12.10
C TYR A 465 -4.88 3.79 12.28
N ALA A 466 -5.31 4.46 11.21
CA ALA A 466 -6.62 5.07 11.14
C ALA A 466 -7.28 4.73 9.80
N LEU A 467 -8.48 4.16 9.87
CA LEU A 467 -9.32 3.85 8.73
C LEU A 467 -10.56 4.75 8.75
N GLY A 468 -10.90 5.32 7.61
CA GLY A 468 -12.15 6.07 7.41
C GLY A 468 -12.53 6.12 5.94
N PHE A 469 -13.65 6.75 5.62
CA PHE A 469 -14.22 6.74 4.26
C PHE A 469 -14.26 8.14 3.67
N ARG A 470 -13.82 8.29 2.42
CA ARG A 470 -13.80 9.58 1.72
C ARG A 470 -15.14 9.95 1.09
N TRP A 471 -15.85 8.95 0.57
CA TRP A 471 -17.16 9.11 -0.05
C TRP A 471 -18.25 8.64 0.90
N SER A 472 -19.46 9.08 0.62
CA SER A 472 -20.64 8.51 1.26
C SER A 472 -20.69 7.01 1.01
N VAL A 473 -20.61 6.28 2.12
CA VAL A 473 -20.83 4.84 2.16
C VAL A 473 -22.32 4.60 2.26
N GLU A 474 -22.83 3.67 1.46
CA GLU A 474 -24.18 3.17 1.62
C GLU A 474 -24.28 2.43 2.95
N ASP A 475 -25.18 2.89 3.81
CA ASP A 475 -25.45 2.31 5.13
C ASP A 475 -25.69 0.79 5.05
N SER A 476 -26.35 0.31 4.00
CA SER A 476 -26.59 -1.14 3.80
C SER A 476 -25.33 -1.97 3.51
N ARG A 477 -24.22 -1.34 3.11
CA ARG A 477 -22.95 -2.02 2.75
C ARG A 477 -21.86 -1.87 3.80
N ALA A 478 -21.90 -0.83 4.63
CA ALA A 478 -20.94 -0.63 5.70
C ALA A 478 -20.75 -1.89 6.59
N PRO A 479 -21.81 -2.61 7.00
CA PRO A 479 -21.65 -3.83 7.81
C PRO A 479 -20.89 -4.95 7.12
N GLU A 480 -21.10 -5.15 5.82
CA GLU A 480 -20.42 -6.21 5.07
C GLU A 480 -18.94 -5.90 4.84
N PHE A 481 -18.60 -4.62 4.72
CA PHE A 481 -17.20 -4.16 4.70
C PHE A 481 -16.56 -4.37 6.08
N ALA A 482 -17.22 -3.91 7.16
CA ALA A 482 -16.73 -4.07 8.53
C ALA A 482 -16.54 -5.54 8.89
N LYS A 483 -17.51 -6.41 8.56
CA LYS A 483 -17.42 -7.86 8.75
C LYS A 483 -16.17 -8.43 8.08
N ALA A 484 -16.00 -8.20 6.77
CA ALA A 484 -14.85 -8.72 6.03
C ALA A 484 -13.52 -8.18 6.57
N PHE A 485 -13.50 -6.94 7.05
CA PHE A 485 -12.35 -6.33 7.70
C PHE A 485 -12.00 -7.06 9.01
N TYR A 486 -12.95 -7.19 9.95
CA TYR A 486 -12.68 -7.78 11.26
C TYR A 486 -12.41 -9.28 11.19
N GLU A 487 -13.07 -10.03 10.30
CA GLU A 487 -12.76 -11.44 10.05
C GLU A 487 -11.29 -11.64 9.64
N GLU A 488 -10.82 -10.82 8.68
CA GLU A 488 -9.43 -10.89 8.22
C GLU A 488 -8.45 -10.35 9.27
N LEU A 489 -8.82 -9.31 10.02
CA LEU A 489 -8.00 -8.77 11.11
C LEU A 489 -7.80 -9.82 12.21
N CYS A 490 -8.83 -10.57 12.57
CA CYS A 490 -8.73 -11.65 13.55
C CYS A 490 -7.90 -12.84 13.02
N ARG A 491 -7.85 -13.04 11.71
CA ARG A 491 -7.10 -14.13 11.07
C ARG A 491 -5.62 -13.82 10.92
N ARG A 492 -5.27 -12.59 10.52
CA ARG A 492 -3.89 -12.20 10.18
C ARG A 492 -3.25 -11.20 11.13
N HIS A 493 -4.01 -10.60 12.04
CA HIS A 493 -3.52 -9.57 12.96
C HIS A 493 -2.92 -8.32 12.27
N SER A 494 -3.14 -8.19 10.96
CA SER A 494 -2.58 -7.15 10.10
C SER A 494 -3.66 -6.25 9.52
N VAL A 495 -3.65 -4.98 9.93
CA VAL A 495 -4.63 -3.97 9.48
C VAL A 495 -4.58 -3.75 7.96
N PRO A 496 -3.41 -3.61 7.30
CA PRO A 496 -3.38 -3.42 5.85
C PRO A 496 -3.91 -4.63 5.06
N HIS A 497 -3.68 -5.86 5.53
CA HIS A 497 -4.28 -7.04 4.90
C HIS A 497 -5.79 -7.12 5.11
N ALA A 498 -6.28 -6.80 6.32
CA ALA A 498 -7.70 -6.69 6.62
C ALA A 498 -8.41 -5.66 5.75
N PHE A 499 -7.80 -4.48 5.60
CA PHE A 499 -8.27 -3.42 4.73
C PHE A 499 -8.39 -3.87 3.27
N ARG A 500 -7.31 -4.44 2.71
CA ARG A 500 -7.32 -5.02 1.36
C ARG A 500 -8.44 -6.05 1.18
N ARG A 501 -8.59 -6.99 2.13
CA ARG A 501 -9.62 -8.04 2.04
C ARG A 501 -11.03 -7.46 2.06
N ALA A 502 -11.29 -6.46 2.89
CA ALA A 502 -12.58 -5.79 2.93
C ALA A 502 -12.90 -5.07 1.61
N CYS A 503 -11.94 -4.34 1.03
CA CYS A 503 -12.08 -3.73 -0.30
C CYS A 503 -12.39 -4.79 -1.38
N ARG A 504 -11.61 -5.88 -1.42
CA ARG A 504 -11.83 -6.98 -2.37
C ARG A 504 -13.19 -7.65 -2.20
N ALA A 505 -13.57 -7.98 -0.97
CA ALA A 505 -14.86 -8.61 -0.70
C ALA A 505 -16.05 -7.71 -1.08
N SER A 506 -15.92 -6.40 -0.90
CA SER A 506 -16.92 -5.44 -1.35
C SER A 506 -17.00 -5.34 -2.87
N TRP A 507 -15.87 -5.37 -3.57
CA TRP A 507 -15.81 -5.40 -5.04
C TRP A 507 -16.42 -6.70 -5.62
N GLU A 508 -16.04 -7.86 -5.06
CA GLU A 508 -16.52 -9.18 -5.51
C GLU A 508 -18.04 -9.36 -5.36
N ARG A 509 -18.69 -8.59 -4.47
CA ARG A 509 -20.13 -8.61 -4.25
C ARG A 509 -20.91 -7.66 -5.17
N LEU A 510 -20.23 -6.80 -5.93
CA LEU A 510 -20.90 -5.93 -6.89
C LEU A 510 -21.50 -6.76 -8.02
N GLY A 511 -22.79 -6.57 -8.28
CA GLY A 511 -23.43 -7.07 -9.49
C GLY A 511 -22.89 -6.36 -10.74
N ARG A 512 -23.16 -6.90 -11.93
CA ARG A 512 -22.73 -6.29 -13.21
C ARG A 512 -23.22 -4.84 -13.39
N ASP A 513 -24.39 -4.51 -12.84
CA ASP A 513 -25.02 -3.20 -12.96
C ASP A 513 -24.88 -2.35 -11.68
N ASP A 514 -24.05 -2.79 -10.73
CA ASP A 514 -23.92 -2.17 -9.41
C ASP A 514 -22.69 -1.25 -9.34
N GLU A 515 -22.92 0.05 -9.28
CA GLU A 515 -21.87 1.09 -9.28
C GLU A 515 -21.57 1.65 -7.89
N SER A 516 -21.50 0.78 -6.87
CA SER A 516 -21.18 1.23 -5.51
C SER A 516 -19.68 1.48 -5.30
N PRO A 517 -19.29 2.61 -4.69
CA PRO A 517 -17.91 2.95 -4.41
C PRO A 517 -17.37 2.46 -3.07
N ILE A 518 -18.14 1.66 -2.33
CA ILE A 518 -17.78 1.20 -0.98
C ILE A 518 -16.39 0.52 -0.92
N TRP A 519 -15.95 -0.12 -2.00
CA TRP A 519 -14.68 -0.83 -2.07
C TRP A 519 -13.47 0.10 -2.24
N ILE A 520 -13.67 1.31 -2.78
CA ILE A 520 -12.59 2.28 -3.10
C ILE A 520 -12.62 3.53 -2.21
N SER A 521 -13.77 3.82 -1.61
CA SER A 521 -13.95 4.94 -0.68
C SER A 521 -13.02 4.90 0.56
N PRO A 522 -12.81 3.75 1.22
CA PRO A 522 -12.03 3.75 2.45
C PRO A 522 -10.56 4.07 2.21
N ILE A 523 -9.98 4.79 3.18
CA ILE A 523 -8.59 5.23 3.23
C ILE A 523 -7.99 4.66 4.51
N LEU A 524 -6.80 4.07 4.37
CA LEU A 524 -6.00 3.62 5.50
C LEU A 524 -4.72 4.45 5.62
N LEU A 525 -4.55 5.14 6.75
CA LEU A 525 -3.27 5.72 7.15
C LEU A 525 -2.55 4.76 8.11
N ALA A 526 -1.25 4.58 7.89
CA ALA A 526 -0.37 3.75 8.68
C ALA A 526 0.90 4.51 9.07
N GLN A 527 1.24 4.50 10.35
CA GLN A 527 2.49 5.06 10.90
C GLN A 527 3.45 3.99 11.43
N ALA A 528 2.96 2.76 11.55
CA ALA A 528 3.74 1.63 12.02
C ALA A 528 4.86 1.26 11.04
N ALA A 529 6.01 0.81 11.54
CA ALA A 529 7.11 0.39 10.69
C ALA A 529 6.87 -1.00 10.08
N ASP A 530 6.09 -1.84 10.76
CA ASP A 530 5.70 -3.21 10.38
C ASP A 530 4.41 -3.27 9.54
N TRP A 531 3.99 -2.17 8.94
CA TRP A 531 2.77 -2.11 8.11
C TRP A 531 2.74 -3.13 6.95
N ALA A 532 3.91 -3.44 6.38
CA ALA A 532 4.09 -4.41 5.31
C ALA A 532 4.74 -5.71 5.81
N ALA A 533 4.60 -6.03 7.09
CA ALA A 533 4.96 -7.35 7.59
C ALA A 533 4.09 -8.39 6.90
N HIS A 534 4.67 -9.08 5.93
CA HIS A 534 4.16 -10.34 5.44
C HIS A 534 4.57 -11.37 6.48
N ASP A 535 3.66 -11.73 7.37
CA ASP A 535 3.78 -13.03 8.00
C ASP A 535 3.61 -14.04 6.87
N ASP A 536 4.65 -14.85 6.61
CA ASP A 536 4.38 -16.18 6.08
C ASP A 536 3.28 -16.73 6.99
N PRO A 537 2.10 -17.09 6.46
CA PRO A 537 1.03 -17.57 7.31
C PRO A 537 1.65 -18.62 8.23
N PRO A 538 1.49 -18.53 9.56
CA PRO A 538 1.98 -19.59 10.44
C PRO A 538 1.43 -20.87 9.82
N SER A 539 2.32 -21.74 9.38
CA SER A 539 1.99 -22.94 8.63
C SER A 539 0.79 -23.57 9.32
N CYS A 540 -0.39 -23.43 8.69
CA CYS A 540 -1.62 -23.86 9.33
C CYS A 540 -1.39 -25.32 9.69
N PRO A 541 -1.52 -25.76 10.96
CA PRO A 541 -1.43 -27.17 11.26
C PRO A 541 -2.49 -27.82 10.38
N SER A 542 -2.02 -28.67 9.47
CA SER A 542 -2.82 -29.38 8.48
C SER A 542 -4.12 -29.81 9.12
N GLU A 543 -5.24 -29.29 8.60
CA GLU A 543 -6.58 -29.67 9.03
C GLU A 543 -6.66 -31.20 9.12
N VAL A 544 -6.91 -31.66 10.34
CA VAL A 544 -7.49 -32.97 10.57
C VAL A 544 -8.82 -32.96 9.83
N LEU A 545 -8.82 -33.58 8.64
CA LEU A 545 -10.02 -34.03 7.95
C LEU A 545 -10.81 -34.91 8.93
N LEU A 546 -11.75 -34.29 9.65
CA LEU A 546 -12.84 -35.01 10.29
C LEU A 546 -13.69 -35.59 9.17
N THR A 547 -13.45 -36.86 8.90
CA THR A 547 -14.34 -37.71 8.11
C THR A 547 -15.60 -37.96 8.92
N ALA A 548 -16.74 -37.57 8.35
CA ALA A 548 -18.04 -38.15 8.66
C ALA A 548 -18.26 -39.37 7.78
#